data_AF-A0A1X7TTA8-F1
#
_entry.id   AF-A0A1X7TTA8-F1
#
_cell.length_a   1.000
_cell.length_b   1.000
_cell.length_c   1.000
_cell.angle_alpha   90.00
_cell.angle_beta   90.00
_cell.angle_gamma   90.00
#
_symmetry.space_group_name_H-M   'P 1'
#
loop_
_entity.id
_entity.type
_entity.pdbx_description
1 polymer ?
#
loop_
_entity_poly.entity_id
_entity_poly.type
_entity_poly.pdbx_seq_one_letter_code
_entity_poly.pdbx_strand_id
1 'polypeptide(L)'
;MLATSAKNNPLNWESYIRPVCFAYNTSIHALTGFTPLYLMYGREARLPIDLTFGVTSSSLSDLFPLTYSRHMQLVLHYAYKKARDTLGDVQRRQKMLYDRKVHGPSYKEGDKVLLYSTLVLLLNVSCITHGPVHTKLSPYYLMSIIK
;
A
#
# COMPACT_ATOMS: atom_id res chain seq x y z
N MET A 1 5.04 -10.21 5.35
CA MET A 1 4.36 -10.75 6.55
C MET A 1 3.68 -12.07 6.26
N LEU A 2 2.74 -12.19 5.31
CA LEU A 2 2.08 -13.48 5.04
C LEU A 2 3.02 -14.54 4.47
N ALA A 3 3.74 -14.22 3.38
CA ALA A 3 4.68 -15.14 2.75
C ALA A 3 5.81 -15.60 3.70
N THR A 4 6.24 -14.72 4.61
CA THR A 4 7.25 -15.04 5.62
C THR A 4 6.70 -15.97 6.70
N SER A 5 5.47 -15.77 7.15
CA SER A 5 4.84 -16.61 8.19
C SER A 5 4.42 -17.98 7.66
N ALA A 6 3.98 -18.07 6.40
CA ALA A 6 3.57 -19.31 5.75
C ALA A 6 4.74 -20.10 5.14
N LYS A 7 5.99 -19.64 5.26
CA LYS A 7 7.18 -20.26 4.63
C LYS A 7 7.34 -21.74 4.98
N ASN A 8 7.05 -22.11 6.22
CA ASN A 8 7.21 -23.48 6.72
C ASN A 8 6.02 -24.40 6.39
N ASN A 9 4.85 -23.82 6.10
CA ASN A 9 3.65 -24.57 5.73
C ASN A 9 2.78 -23.74 4.77
N PRO A 10 3.13 -23.69 3.48
CA PRO A 10 2.44 -22.85 2.50
C PRO A 10 1.02 -23.31 2.19
N LEU A 11 0.70 -24.59 2.42
CA LEU A 11 -0.62 -25.16 2.19
C LEU A 11 -1.65 -24.68 3.22
N ASN A 12 -1.22 -24.34 4.44
CA ASN A 12 -2.08 -23.86 5.53
C ASN A 12 -2.02 -22.33 5.71
N TRP A 13 -1.76 -21.58 4.64
CA TRP A 13 -1.63 -20.11 4.69
C TRP A 13 -2.86 -19.41 5.29
N GLU A 14 -4.06 -19.99 5.13
CA GLU A 14 -5.33 -19.45 5.64
C GLU A 14 -5.33 -19.25 7.16
N SER A 15 -4.70 -20.18 7.89
CA SER A 15 -4.57 -20.10 9.35
C SER A 15 -3.77 -18.89 9.81
N TYR A 16 -2.86 -18.40 8.97
CA TYR A 16 -2.00 -17.25 9.24
C TYR A 16 -2.63 -15.91 8.86
N ILE A 17 -3.73 -15.88 8.10
CA ILE A 17 -4.38 -14.62 7.68
C ILE A 17 -4.75 -13.79 8.90
N ARG A 18 -5.49 -14.36 9.85
CA ARG A 18 -5.98 -13.64 11.04
C ARG A 18 -4.82 -13.03 11.86
N PRO A 19 -3.79 -13.79 12.27
CA PRO A 19 -2.63 -13.24 12.94
C PRO A 19 -1.88 -12.17 12.13
N VAL A 20 -1.70 -12.38 10.82
CA VAL A 20 -0.97 -11.44 9.96
C VAL A 20 -1.75 -10.14 9.78
N CYS A 21 -3.06 -10.21 9.57
CA CYS A 21 -3.92 -9.02 9.51
C CYS A 21 -3.90 -8.26 10.83
N PHE A 22 -3.95 -8.96 11.96
CA PHE A 22 -3.82 -8.32 13.27
C PHE A 22 -2.47 -7.61 13.41
N ALA A 23 -1.36 -8.31 13.15
CA ALA A 23 -0.02 -7.73 13.20
C ALA A 23 0.13 -6.52 12.26
N TYR A 24 -0.45 -6.58 11.06
CA TYR A 24 -0.47 -5.44 10.13
C TYR A 24 -1.26 -4.26 10.69
N ASN A 25 -2.45 -4.51 11.26
CA ASN A 25 -3.31 -3.46 11.80
C ASN A 25 -2.74 -2.79 13.05
N THR A 26 -1.89 -3.48 13.82
CA THR A 26 -1.24 -2.95 15.03
C THR A 26 0.19 -2.49 14.83
N SER A 27 0.75 -2.65 13.63
CA SER A 27 2.09 -2.17 13.30
C SER A 27 2.03 -0.77 12.70
N ILE A 28 2.98 0.08 13.08
CA ILE A 28 3.10 1.42 12.51
C ILE A 28 3.49 1.31 11.05
N HIS A 29 2.69 1.92 10.17
CA HIS A 29 2.98 1.92 8.74
C HIS A 29 3.94 3.06 8.39
N ALA A 30 5.08 2.74 7.76
CA ALA A 30 6.16 3.69 7.53
C ALA A 30 5.77 4.94 6.71
N LEU A 31 4.77 4.83 5.81
CA LEU A 31 4.31 5.96 5.02
C LEU A 31 3.47 6.96 5.82
N THR A 32 2.63 6.46 6.74
CA THR A 32 1.65 7.28 7.45
C THR A 32 2.12 7.63 8.87
N GLY A 33 3.07 6.87 9.42
CA GLY A 33 3.53 7.02 10.80
C GLY A 33 2.53 6.59 11.86
N PHE A 34 1.40 5.98 11.47
CA PHE A 34 0.34 5.50 12.36
C PHE A 34 0.03 4.02 12.08
N THR A 35 -0.60 3.35 13.04
CA THR A 35 -1.16 2.02 12.82
C THR A 35 -2.46 2.14 12.00
N PRO A 36 -2.77 1.18 11.10
CA PRO A 36 -4.04 1.18 10.37
C PRO A 36 -5.25 1.19 11.29
N LEU A 37 -5.17 0.49 12.43
CA LEU A 37 -6.25 0.45 13.41
C LEU A 37 -6.51 1.83 14.04
N TYR A 38 -5.46 2.58 14.36
CA TYR A 38 -5.58 3.93 14.90
C TYR A 38 -6.24 4.89 13.90
N LEU A 39 -5.90 4.79 12.61
CA LEU A 39 -6.53 5.61 11.57
C LEU A 39 -8.02 5.26 11.33
N MET A 40 -8.44 4.03 11.64
CA MET A 40 -9.83 3.60 11.53
C MET A 40 -10.66 3.96 12.76
N TYR A 41 -10.12 3.73 13.95
CA TYR A 41 -10.90 3.78 15.20
C TYR A 41 -10.44 4.84 16.20
N GLY A 42 -9.40 5.62 15.88
CA GLY A 42 -8.87 6.67 16.76
C GLY A 42 -8.22 6.14 18.04
N ARG A 43 -7.92 4.83 18.10
CA ARG A 43 -7.33 4.15 19.26
C ARG A 43 -6.44 3.00 18.83
N GLU A 44 -5.43 2.72 19.64
CA GLU A 44 -4.54 1.57 19.44
C GLU A 44 -5.18 0.25 19.92
N ALA A 45 -4.69 -0.87 19.38
CA ALA A 45 -5.10 -2.19 19.86
C ALA A 45 -4.58 -2.43 21.27
N ARG A 46 -5.34 -3.19 22.06
CA ARG A 46 -4.82 -3.79 23.29
C ARG A 46 -4.17 -5.12 22.94
N LEU A 47 -2.86 -5.19 23.09
CA LEU A 47 -2.08 -6.39 22.86
C LEU A 47 -2.00 -7.22 24.16
N PRO A 48 -1.83 -8.56 24.09
CA PRO A 48 -1.62 -9.36 25.28
C PRO A 48 -0.43 -8.91 26.14
N ILE A 49 0.62 -8.39 25.48
CA ILE A 49 1.81 -7.83 26.14
C ILE A 49 1.47 -6.57 26.94
N ASP A 50 0.53 -5.74 26.48
CA ASP A 50 0.06 -4.55 27.18
C ASP A 50 -0.63 -4.91 28.49
N LEU A 51 -1.36 -6.05 28.51
CA LEU A 51 -1.98 -6.57 29.72
C LEU A 51 -0.93 -7.03 30.75
N THR A 52 0.13 -7.70 30.30
CA THR A 52 1.20 -8.15 31.21
C THR A 52 1.97 -6.99 31.83
N PHE A 53 2.11 -5.88 31.10
CA PHE A 53 2.75 -4.66 31.59
C PHE A 53 1.78 -3.69 32.27
N GLY A 54 0.51 -4.04 32.41
CA GLY A 54 -0.50 -3.19 33.05
C GLY A 54 -0.71 -1.86 32.33
N VAL A 55 -0.46 -1.80 31.01
CA VAL A 55 -0.66 -0.58 30.22
C VAL A 55 -2.17 -0.35 30.08
N THR A 56 -2.70 0.54 30.91
CA THR A 56 -4.09 0.96 30.82
C THR A 56 -4.21 2.12 29.82
N SER A 57 -4.82 1.85 28.66
CA SER A 57 -5.24 2.95 27.78
C SER A 57 -6.30 3.76 28.54
N SER A 58 -6.06 5.05 28.80
CA SER A 58 -7.01 5.94 29.47
C SER A 58 -8.41 5.72 28.90
N SER A 59 -9.31 5.21 29.73
CA SER A 59 -10.59 4.67 29.30
C SER A 59 -11.50 5.80 28.83
N LEU A 60 -11.50 6.07 27.52
CA LEU A 60 -12.53 6.91 26.90
C LEU A 60 -13.93 6.28 27.03
N SER A 61 -14.03 5.04 27.53
CA SER A 61 -15.30 4.38 27.84
C SER A 61 -16.04 5.02 29.03
N ASP A 62 -15.36 5.85 29.83
CA ASP A 62 -15.99 6.59 30.93
C ASP A 62 -16.60 7.92 30.46
N LEU A 63 -16.43 8.28 29.18
CA LEU A 63 -17.04 9.46 28.58
C LEU A 63 -18.45 9.15 28.09
N PHE A 64 -19.37 10.12 28.26
CA PHE A 64 -20.69 10.05 27.62
C PHE A 64 -20.55 9.84 26.10
N PRO A 65 -21.50 9.13 25.44
CA PRO A 65 -21.40 8.78 24.02
C PRO A 65 -21.16 9.99 23.09
N LEU A 66 -21.75 11.15 23.41
CA LEU A 66 -21.59 12.39 22.65
C LEU A 66 -20.18 13.00 22.80
N THR A 67 -19.60 12.94 24.00
CA THR A 67 -18.23 13.39 24.24
C THR A 67 -17.20 12.47 23.58
N TYR A 68 -17.48 11.16 23.56
CA TYR A 68 -16.66 10.17 22.86
C TYR A 68 -16.62 10.42 21.35
N SER A 69 -17.77 10.62 20.71
CA SER A 69 -17.84 10.83 19.26
C SER A 69 -17.12 12.12 18.83
N ARG A 70 -17.29 13.22 19.58
CA ARG A 70 -16.60 14.48 19.32
C ARG A 70 -15.09 14.35 19.49
N HIS A 71 -14.64 13.68 20.55
CA HIS A 71 -13.22 13.40 20.75
C HIS A 71 -12.64 12.56 19.62
N MET A 72 -13.34 11.50 19.21
CA MET A 72 -12.93 10.64 18.09
C MET A 72 -12.78 11.42 16.78
N GLN A 73 -13.72 12.32 16.47
CA GLN A 73 -13.63 13.17 15.28
C GLN A 73 -12.38 14.06 15.31
N LEU A 74 -12.07 14.68 16.45
CA LEU A 74 -10.88 15.52 16.59
C LEU A 74 -9.58 14.72 16.43
N VAL A 75 -9.50 13.56 17.08
CA VAL A 75 -8.34 12.66 17.01
C VAL A 75 -8.11 12.20 15.58
N LEU A 76 -9.15 11.70 14.91
CA LEU A 76 -9.05 11.23 13.53
C LEU A 76 -8.68 12.37 12.58
N HIS A 77 -9.30 13.56 12.73
CA HIS A 77 -8.96 14.71 11.89
C HIS A 77 -7.47 15.08 12.01
N TYR A 78 -6.95 15.12 13.24
CA TYR A 78 -5.53 15.35 13.48
C TYR A 78 -4.65 14.24 12.87
N ALA A 79 -4.99 12.98 13.11
CA ALA A 79 -4.24 11.82 12.62
C ALA A 79 -4.17 11.79 11.09
N TYR A 80 -5.30 11.98 10.40
CA TYR A 80 -5.34 12.02 8.94
C TYR A 80 -4.57 13.21 8.35
N LYS A 81 -4.64 14.38 9.00
CA LYS A 81 -3.83 15.54 8.59
C LYS A 81 -2.33 15.20 8.64
N LYS A 82 -1.87 14.68 9.77
CA LYS A 82 -0.46 14.32 9.97
C LYS A 82 -0.01 13.16 9.08
N ALA A 83 -0.88 12.17 8.84
CA ALA A 83 -0.62 11.08 7.90
C ALA A 83 -0.46 11.60 6.47
N ARG A 84 -1.24 12.61 6.06
CA ARG A 84 -1.13 13.22 4.73
C ARG A 84 0.16 14.02 4.57
N ASP A 85 0.52 14.79 5.59
CA ASP A 85 1.77 15.57 5.59
C ASP A 85 2.99 14.64 5.45
N THR A 86 3.03 13.56 6.22
CA THR A 86 4.12 12.56 6.17
C THR A 86 4.14 11.77 4.87
N LEU A 87 2.97 11.39 4.34
CA LEU A 87 2.86 10.61 3.11
C LEU A 87 3.53 11.30 1.92
N GLY A 88 3.35 12.62 1.77
CA GLY A 88 3.95 13.39 0.67
C GLY A 88 5.48 13.37 0.70
N ASP A 89 6.08 13.51 1.89
CA ASP A 89 7.53 13.48 2.06
C ASP A 89 8.12 12.10 1.83
N VAL A 90 7.49 11.07 2.41
CA VAL A 90 7.96 9.69 2.26
C VAL A 90 7.81 9.22 0.82
N GLN A 91 6.72 9.56 0.13
CA GLN A 91 6.52 9.24 -1.28
C GLN A 91 7.58 9.89 -2.17
N ARG A 92 7.89 11.18 -1.95
CA ARG A 92 8.97 11.87 -2.68
C ARG A 92 10.32 11.20 -2.45
N ARG A 93 10.64 10.85 -1.21
CA ARG A 93 11.89 10.14 -0.87
C ARG A 93 11.96 8.76 -1.50
N GLN A 94 10.88 7.99 -1.45
CA GLN A 94 10.81 6.66 -2.07
C GLN A 94 10.98 6.74 -3.59
N LYS A 95 10.33 7.72 -4.24
CA LYS A 95 10.51 7.98 -5.67
C LYS A 95 11.97 8.26 -6.01
N MET A 96 12.63 9.18 -5.30
CA MET A 96 14.04 9.48 -5.52
C MET A 96 14.94 8.24 -5.35
N LEU A 97 14.69 7.42 -4.33
CA LEU A 97 15.47 6.20 -4.09
C LEU A 97 15.24 5.14 -5.16
N TYR A 98 14.01 5.02 -5.66
CA TYR A 98 13.67 4.14 -6.78
C TYR A 98 14.34 4.63 -8.05
N ASP A 99 14.13 5.89 -8.42
CA ASP A 99 14.67 6.53 -9.63
C ASP A 99 16.21 6.43 -9.67
N ARG A 100 16.90 6.51 -8.52
CA ARG A 100 18.36 6.28 -8.42
C ARG A 100 18.80 4.85 -8.79
N LYS A 101 17.95 3.86 -8.54
CA LYS A 101 18.23 2.44 -8.82
C LYS A 101 17.77 2.02 -10.22
N VAL A 102 17.04 2.87 -10.93
CA VAL A 102 16.62 2.59 -12.31
C VAL A 102 17.86 2.68 -13.20
N HIS A 103 18.21 1.55 -13.81
CA HIS A 103 19.26 1.46 -14.83
C HIS A 103 18.57 1.21 -16.17
N GLY A 104 18.88 2.01 -17.18
CA GLY A 104 18.32 1.88 -18.52
C GLY A 104 18.57 3.13 -19.37
N PRO A 105 18.42 3.03 -20.69
CA PRO A 105 18.51 4.19 -21.57
C PRO A 105 17.38 5.18 -21.24
N SER A 106 17.68 6.48 -21.31
CA SER A 106 16.64 7.50 -21.26
C SER A 106 15.83 7.42 -22.55
N TYR A 107 14.55 7.10 -22.42
CA TYR A 107 13.66 7.05 -23.57
C TYR A 107 13.16 8.45 -23.95
N LYS A 108 13.07 8.71 -25.25
CA LYS A 108 12.50 9.92 -25.84
C LYS A 108 11.23 9.59 -26.61
N GLU A 109 10.40 10.61 -26.81
CA GLU A 109 9.25 10.52 -27.71
C GLU A 109 9.73 10.05 -29.10
N GLY A 110 9.08 9.03 -29.65
CA GLY A 110 9.47 8.37 -30.90
C GLY A 110 10.39 7.14 -30.76
N ASP A 111 10.94 6.86 -29.58
CA ASP A 111 11.75 5.65 -29.35
C ASP A 111 10.89 4.39 -29.41
N LYS A 112 11.42 3.37 -30.08
CA LYS A 112 10.80 2.04 -30.20
C LYS A 112 11.14 1.20 -28.97
N VAL A 113 10.12 0.82 -28.21
CA VAL A 113 10.23 -0.04 -27.03
C VAL A 113 9.46 -1.34 -27.24
N LEU A 114 9.96 -2.42 -26.64
CA LEU A 114 9.29 -3.70 -26.63
C LEU A 114 8.42 -3.79 -25.37
N LEU A 115 7.10 -3.75 -25.54
CA LEU A 115 6.16 -4.02 -24.47
C LEU A 115 5.98 -5.53 -24.34
N TYR A 116 6.33 -6.07 -23.18
CA TYR A 116 6.02 -7.45 -22.83
C TYR A 116 4.59 -7.51 -22.30
N SER A 117 3.71 -8.24 -22.99
CA SER A 117 2.33 -8.46 -22.55
C SER A 117 2.03 -9.95 -22.50
N THR A 118 1.73 -10.46 -21.32
CA THR A 118 1.37 -11.86 -21.08
C THR A 118 -0.11 -12.16 -21.35
N LEU A 119 -0.95 -11.13 -21.55
CA LEU A 119 -2.42 -11.25 -21.57
C LEU A 119 -3.04 -11.38 -22.97
N VAL A 120 -2.25 -11.43 -24.04
CA VAL A 120 -2.81 -11.37 -25.41
C VAL A 120 -3.34 -12.71 -25.95
N LEU A 121 -3.63 -13.68 -25.06
CA LEU A 121 -4.38 -14.88 -25.45
C LEU A 121 -5.89 -14.78 -25.17
N LEU A 122 -6.38 -13.82 -24.35
CA LEU A 122 -7.79 -13.85 -23.93
C LEU A 122 -8.57 -12.52 -24.00
N LEU A 123 -7.95 -11.40 -24.35
CA LEU A 123 -8.71 -10.15 -24.51
C LEU A 123 -8.32 -9.48 -25.82
N ASN A 124 -9.30 -9.42 -26.73
CA ASN A 124 -9.36 -8.46 -27.83
C ASN A 124 -9.42 -7.05 -27.23
N VAL A 125 -8.32 -6.58 -26.65
CA VAL A 125 -8.13 -5.18 -26.30
C VAL A 125 -7.76 -4.49 -27.59
N SER A 126 -8.76 -3.90 -28.23
CA SER A 126 -8.59 -2.90 -29.28
C SER A 126 -7.76 -1.77 -28.67
N CYS A 127 -6.44 -1.78 -28.89
CA CYS A 127 -5.59 -0.66 -28.56
C CYS A 127 -6.06 0.53 -29.41
N ILE A 128 -6.77 1.45 -28.78
CA ILE A 128 -7.22 2.70 -29.39
C ILE A 128 -5.98 3.59 -29.56
N THR A 129 -5.24 3.41 -30.65
CA THR A 129 -4.39 4.45 -31.24
C THR A 129 -4.26 4.18 -32.74
N HIS A 130 -4.91 5.01 -33.56
CA HIS A 130 -4.75 5.00 -35.01
C HIS A 130 -3.33 5.44 -35.40
N GLY A 131 -2.52 4.55 -35.99
CA GLY A 131 -1.23 4.89 -36.63
C GLY A 131 -0.37 3.65 -36.91
N PRO A 132 0.31 3.54 -38.08
CA PRO A 132 0.74 2.26 -38.62
C PRO A 132 2.09 1.76 -38.09
N VAL A 133 2.31 0.46 -38.29
CA VAL A 133 3.51 -0.36 -38.00
C VAL A 133 3.53 -1.00 -36.60
N HIS A 134 2.55 -1.87 -36.37
CA HIS A 134 2.63 -2.91 -35.34
C HIS A 134 3.24 -4.18 -35.96
N THR A 135 4.55 -4.38 -35.81
CA THR A 135 5.14 -5.71 -36.06
C THR A 135 5.02 -6.53 -34.78
N LYS A 136 4.12 -7.52 -34.79
CA LYS A 136 3.92 -8.47 -33.68
C LYS A 136 5.11 -9.44 -33.65
N LEU A 137 5.98 -9.35 -32.64
CA LEU A 137 7.01 -10.35 -32.33
C LEU A 137 6.65 -11.03 -31.01
N SER A 138 5.63 -11.88 -31.03
CA SER A 138 5.11 -12.58 -29.85
C SER A 138 6.23 -13.13 -28.96
N PRO A 139 6.29 -12.81 -27.65
CA PRO A 139 5.30 -12.14 -26.79
C PRO A 139 5.48 -10.60 -26.65
N TYR A 140 6.29 -9.99 -27.51
CA TYR A 140 6.64 -8.57 -27.47
C TYR A 140 5.92 -7.76 -28.55
N TYR A 141 5.48 -6.57 -28.17
CA TYR A 141 4.92 -5.58 -29.08
C TYR A 141 5.91 -4.44 -29.24
N LEU A 142 6.32 -4.17 -30.48
CA LEU A 142 7.07 -2.96 -30.79
C LEU A 142 6.11 -1.77 -30.74
N MET A 143 6.34 -0.86 -29.80
CA MET A 143 5.56 0.37 -29.64
C MET A 143 6.49 1.58 -29.69
N SER A 144 6.00 2.69 -30.22
CA SER A 144 6.69 3.97 -30.12
C SER A 144 6.18 4.74 -28.90
N ILE A 145 7.07 5.41 -28.16
CA ILE A 145 6.68 6.27 -27.04
C ILE A 145 6.02 7.54 -27.58
N ILE A 146 4.78 7.79 -27.19
CA ILE A 146 4.00 8.99 -27.52
C ILE A 146 3.60 9.65 -26.20
N LYS A 147 3.71 10.99 -26.14
CA LYS A 147 3.44 11.84 -24.97
C LYS A 147 2.01 11.71 -24.44
#